data_AF-A0A536E5Q2-F1
#
_entry.id   AF-A0A536E5Q2-F1
#
_cell.length_a   1.000
_cell.length_b   1.000
_cell.length_c   1.000
_cell.angle_alpha   90.00
_cell.angle_beta   90.00
_cell.angle_gamma   90.00
#
_symmetry.space_group_name_H-M   'P 1'
#
loop_
_entity.id
_entity.type
_entity.pdbx_description
1 polymer ?
#
loop_
_entity_poly.entity_id
_entity_poly.type
_entity_poly.pdbx_seq_one_letter_code
_entity_poly.pdbx_strand_id
1 'polypeptide(L)'
;MPTPAEKLRRQLAAVPGLRGRGPVSYDYGKWIDGTHHLLVTLFGEHSAEEQGFLEIVGEGAEARGWGLPLAPDNPWGMQARLDRAEEYLRRLLAGVEAAAS
;
A
#
# COMPACT_ATOMS: atom_id res chain seq x y z
N MET A 1 -5.54 10.91 19.48
CA MET A 1 -5.65 9.94 18.37
C MET A 1 -4.74 10.40 17.24
N PRO A 2 -4.08 9.50 16.48
CA PRO A 2 -3.24 9.92 15.37
C PRO A 2 -4.06 10.56 14.26
N THR A 3 -3.53 11.64 13.67
CA THR A 3 -4.13 12.35 12.54
C THR A 3 -4.11 11.48 11.27
N PRO A 4 -4.93 11.79 10.25
CA PRO A 4 -4.86 11.11 8.96
C PRO A 4 -3.43 11.06 8.37
N ALA A 5 -2.71 12.18 8.40
CA ALA A 5 -1.33 12.26 7.94
C ALA A 5 -0.38 11.35 8.76
N GLU A 6 -0.51 11.31 10.08
CA GLU A 6 0.29 10.41 10.92
C GLU A 6 0.03 8.93 10.63
N LYS A 7 -1.23 8.56 10.34
CA LYS A 7 -1.58 7.19 9.96
C LYS A 7 -0.97 6.80 8.62
N LEU A 8 -1.01 7.68 7.61
CA LEU A 8 -0.38 7.45 6.30
C LEU A 8 1.15 7.35 6.40
N ARG A 9 1.80 8.22 7.18
CA ARG A 9 3.25 8.16 7.43
C ARG A 9 3.68 6.83 8.06
N ARG A 10 2.86 6.24 8.93
CA ARG A 10 3.13 4.92 9.52
C ARG A 10 3.12 3.80 8.47
N GLN A 11 2.20 3.84 7.52
CA GLN A 11 2.19 2.85 6.43
C GLN A 11 3.40 3.00 5.52
N LEU A 12 3.80 4.24 5.20
CA LEU A 12 5.03 4.53 4.44
C LEU A 12 6.29 4.04 5.17
N ALA A 13 6.38 4.26 6.48
CA ALA A 13 7.53 3.83 7.27
C ALA A 13 7.73 2.30 7.32
N ALA A 14 6.68 1.52 7.05
CA ALA A 14 6.77 0.06 6.99
C ALA A 14 7.41 -0.46 5.68
N VAL A 15 7.32 0.30 4.58
CA VAL A 15 7.72 -0.13 3.24
C VAL A 15 9.18 -0.60 3.16
N PRO A 16 10.19 0.12 3.70
CA PRO A 16 11.59 -0.34 3.64
C PRO A 16 11.79 -1.71 4.30
N GLY A 17 11.10 -1.95 5.42
CA GLY A 17 11.16 -3.23 6.13
C GLY A 17 10.51 -4.37 5.35
N LEU A 18 9.48 -4.09 4.55
CA LEU A 18 8.84 -5.08 3.68
C LEU A 18 9.74 -5.44 2.49
N ARG A 19 10.41 -4.47 1.88
CA ARG A 19 11.36 -4.71 0.76
C ARG A 19 12.47 -5.69 1.14
N GLY A 20 12.99 -5.60 2.37
CA GLY A 20 14.09 -6.44 2.85
C GLY A 20 13.73 -7.88 3.21
N ARG A 21 12.44 -8.27 3.21
CA ARG A 21 11.98 -9.60 3.68
C ARG A 21 11.86 -10.67 2.59
N GLY A 22 12.33 -10.38 1.37
CA GLY A 22 12.22 -11.28 0.25
C GLY A 22 10.88 -11.19 -0.48
N PRO A 23 10.62 -12.08 -1.46
CA PRO A 23 9.63 -11.81 -2.50
C PRO A 23 8.16 -12.06 -2.11
N VAL A 24 7.88 -12.83 -1.06
CA VAL A 24 6.58 -12.84 -0.35
C VAL A 24 6.86 -12.85 1.11
N SER A 25 6.34 -11.87 1.82
CA SER A 25 6.22 -11.96 3.26
C SER A 25 4.75 -11.98 3.65
N TYR A 26 4.42 -12.79 4.65
CA TYR A 26 3.13 -12.68 5.34
C TYR A 26 2.87 -11.25 5.83
N ASP A 27 3.93 -10.52 6.19
CA ASP A 27 3.88 -9.11 6.59
C ASP A 27 3.44 -8.19 5.45
N TYR A 28 3.79 -8.50 4.19
CA TYR A 28 3.30 -7.75 3.03
C TYR A 28 1.78 -7.87 2.88
N GLY A 29 1.23 -9.08 3.00
CA GLY A 29 -0.21 -9.30 2.97
C GLY A 29 -0.93 -8.51 4.07
N LYS A 30 -0.42 -8.61 5.31
CA LYS A 30 -0.94 -7.83 6.45
C LYS A 30 -0.88 -6.32 6.22
N TRP A 31 0.22 -5.84 5.64
CA TRP A 31 0.39 -4.42 5.35
C TRP A 31 -0.60 -3.94 4.29
N ILE A 32 -0.85 -4.74 3.24
CA ILE A 32 -1.89 -4.43 2.25
C ILE A 32 -3.24 -4.31 2.94
N ASP A 33 -3.66 -5.33 3.69
CA ASP A 33 -4.99 -5.34 4.31
C ASP A 33 -5.16 -4.19 5.31
N GLY A 34 -4.13 -3.91 6.11
CA GLY A 34 -4.12 -2.78 7.04
C GLY A 34 -4.12 -1.42 6.35
N THR A 35 -3.43 -1.29 5.21
CA THR A 35 -3.42 -0.06 4.41
C THR A 35 -4.76 0.16 3.72
N HIS A 36 -5.33 -0.88 3.11
CA HIS A 36 -6.66 -0.83 2.49
C HIS A 36 -7.73 -0.41 3.50
N HIS A 37 -7.78 -1.06 4.66
CA HIS A 37 -8.71 -0.69 5.72
C HIS A 37 -8.53 0.76 6.21
N LEU A 38 -7.28 1.23 6.30
CA LEU A 38 -6.99 2.62 6.62
C LEU A 38 -7.56 3.57 5.56
N LEU A 39 -7.36 3.29 4.27
CA LEU A 39 -7.86 4.13 3.18
C LEU A 39 -9.38 4.21 3.16
N VAL A 40 -10.07 3.06 3.34
CA VAL A 40 -11.54 3.04 3.54
C VAL A 40 -11.96 3.92 4.71
N THR A 41 -11.23 3.86 5.83
CA THR A 41 -11.54 4.65 7.03
C THR A 41 -11.34 6.16 6.81
N LEU A 42 -10.34 6.55 6.00
CA LEU A 42 -9.99 7.95 5.79
C LEU A 42 -10.80 8.62 4.68
N PHE A 43 -11.04 7.90 3.58
CA PHE A 43 -11.62 8.47 2.35
C PHE A 43 -13.00 7.89 2.01
N GLY A 44 -13.41 6.81 2.69
CA GLY A 44 -14.65 6.11 2.43
C GLY A 44 -14.46 4.85 1.57
N GLU A 45 -15.42 3.94 1.66
CA GLU A 45 -15.51 2.77 0.80
C GLU A 45 -15.80 3.21 -0.65
N HIS A 46 -15.13 2.58 -1.63
CA HIS A 46 -15.21 2.94 -3.06
C HIS A 46 -14.69 4.35 -3.40
N SER A 47 -13.88 4.93 -2.52
CA SER A 47 -13.16 6.16 -2.82
C SER A 47 -12.10 5.93 -3.89
N ALA A 48 -11.74 6.99 -4.63
CA ALA A 48 -10.70 6.92 -5.65
C ALA A 48 -9.34 6.53 -5.03
N GLU A 49 -9.11 6.92 -3.77
CA GLU A 49 -7.94 6.60 -2.97
C GLU A 49 -7.84 5.11 -2.64
N GLU A 50 -8.97 4.50 -2.28
CA GLU A 50 -9.05 3.08 -1.99
C GLU A 50 -8.89 2.24 -3.27
N GLN A 51 -9.65 2.56 -4.31
CA GLN A 51 -9.61 1.84 -5.58
C GLN A 51 -8.24 1.92 -6.25
N GLY A 52 -7.63 3.12 -6.29
CA GLY A 52 -6.30 3.30 -6.87
C GLY A 52 -5.21 2.52 -6.12
N PHE A 53 -5.35 2.32 -4.80
CA PHE A 53 -4.46 1.43 -4.07
C PHE A 53 -4.66 -0.04 -4.45
N LEU A 54 -5.91 -0.51 -4.56
CA LEU A 54 -6.24 -1.88 -4.96
C LEU A 54 -5.75 -2.22 -6.37
N GLU A 55 -5.81 -1.28 -7.31
CA GLU A 55 -5.25 -1.45 -8.67
C GLU A 55 -3.74 -1.71 -8.66
N ILE A 56 -3.00 -1.13 -7.70
CA ILE A 56 -1.56 -1.32 -7.57
C ILE A 56 -1.25 -2.71 -7.00
N VAL A 57 -1.91 -3.08 -5.90
CA VAL A 57 -1.54 -4.26 -5.12
C VAL A 57 -2.26 -5.55 -5.53
N GLY A 58 -3.40 -5.42 -6.22
CA GLY A 58 -4.30 -6.50 -6.59
C GLY A 58 -5.31 -6.86 -5.48
N GLU A 59 -6.51 -7.27 -5.89
CA GLU A 59 -7.58 -7.73 -5.00
C GLU A 59 -7.51 -9.24 -4.72
N GLY A 60 -7.42 -9.62 -3.44
CA GLY A 60 -7.40 -11.03 -3.03
C GLY A 60 -6.07 -11.75 -3.33
N ALA A 61 -5.91 -12.95 -2.77
CA ALA A 61 -4.63 -13.68 -2.80
C ALA A 61 -4.13 -14.02 -4.22
N GLU A 62 -5.06 -14.33 -5.13
CA GLU A 62 -4.79 -14.69 -6.53
C GLU A 62 -4.29 -13.49 -7.35
N ALA A 63 -5.01 -12.36 -7.33
CA ALA A 63 -4.57 -11.16 -8.04
C ALA A 63 -3.30 -10.54 -7.41
N ARG A 64 -3.11 -10.72 -6.09
CA ARG A 64 -1.85 -10.41 -5.40
C ARG A 64 -0.71 -11.36 -5.77
N GLY A 65 -0.93 -12.34 -6.63
CA GLY A 65 0.13 -13.21 -7.14
C GLY A 65 0.84 -14.00 -6.04
N TRP A 66 0.07 -14.53 -5.07
CA TRP A 66 0.59 -15.56 -4.18
C TRP A 66 1.03 -16.77 -5.03
N GLY A 67 2.32 -16.83 -5.39
CA GLY A 67 2.86 -17.79 -6.38
C GLY A 67 3.63 -17.16 -7.56
N LEU A 68 3.60 -15.83 -7.72
CA LEU A 68 4.40 -15.06 -8.69
C LEU A 68 5.68 -14.36 -8.16
N PRO A 69 6.22 -14.65 -6.96
CA PRO A 69 7.03 -13.69 -6.23
C PRO A 69 8.49 -13.70 -6.68
N LEU A 70 8.91 -14.79 -7.31
CA LEU A 70 10.31 -15.11 -7.57
C LEU A 70 10.90 -14.41 -8.80
N ALA A 71 10.12 -13.56 -9.48
CA ALA A 71 10.59 -12.79 -10.62
C ALA A 71 10.80 -11.32 -10.19
N PRO A 72 12.02 -10.93 -9.73
CA PRO A 72 12.31 -9.58 -9.25
C PRO A 72 12.02 -8.49 -10.29
N ASP A 73 12.12 -8.82 -11.58
CA ASP A 73 11.82 -7.92 -12.70
C ASP A 73 10.36 -7.99 -13.18
N ASN A 74 9.51 -8.78 -12.52
CA ASN A 74 8.10 -8.85 -12.88
C ASN A 74 7.41 -7.55 -12.42
N PRO A 75 6.71 -6.83 -13.33
CA PRO A 75 5.99 -5.61 -12.97
C PRO A 75 4.91 -5.84 -11.89
N TRP A 76 4.44 -7.08 -11.73
CA TRP A 76 3.49 -7.50 -10.71
C TRP A 76 4.13 -8.18 -9.49
N GLY A 77 5.46 -8.24 -9.44
CA GLY A 77 6.21 -8.70 -8.27
C GLY A 77 6.04 -7.76 -7.07
N MET A 78 6.30 -8.28 -5.87
CA MET A 78 6.14 -7.53 -4.62
C MET A 78 6.95 -6.22 -4.60
N GLN A 79 8.19 -6.23 -5.11
CA GLN A 79 9.04 -5.03 -5.11
C GLN A 79 8.43 -3.92 -5.98
N ALA A 80 8.08 -4.22 -7.23
CA ALA A 80 7.46 -3.27 -8.14
C ALA A 80 6.11 -2.74 -7.62
N ARG A 81 5.35 -3.56 -6.88
CA ARG A 81 4.11 -3.12 -6.22
C ARG A 81 4.39 -2.21 -5.02
N LEU A 82 5.38 -2.54 -4.20
CA LEU A 82 5.78 -1.69 -3.07
C LEU A 82 6.27 -0.32 -3.56
N ASP A 83 7.02 -0.26 -4.66
CA ASP A 83 7.47 1.01 -5.22
C ASP A 83 6.30 1.89 -5.67
N ARG A 84 5.37 1.32 -6.44
CA ARG A 84 4.16 2.02 -6.87
C ARG A 84 3.28 2.44 -5.69
N ALA A 85 3.12 1.57 -4.71
CA ALA A 85 2.29 1.84 -3.54
C ALA A 85 2.93 2.92 -2.63
N GLU A 86 4.25 2.93 -2.48
CA GLU A 86 4.97 3.96 -1.74
C GLU A 86 4.80 5.34 -2.39
N GLU A 87 4.94 5.42 -3.71
CA GLU A 87 4.69 6.66 -4.47
C GLU A 87 3.23 7.12 -4.31
N TYR A 88 2.28 6.20 -4.43
CA TYR A 88 0.86 6.49 -4.27
C TYR A 88 0.53 7.05 -2.87
N LEU A 89 1.00 6.38 -1.82
CA LEU A 89 0.79 6.83 -0.43
C LEU A 89 1.46 8.19 -0.15
N ARG A 90 2.61 8.49 -0.77
CA ARG A 90 3.22 9.83 -0.69
C ARG A 90 2.32 10.91 -1.30
N ARG A 91 1.68 10.63 -2.44
CA ARG A 91 0.73 11.56 -3.09
C ARG A 91 -0.50 11.79 -2.21
N LEU A 92 -1.06 10.73 -1.64
CA LEU A 92 -2.19 10.84 -0.70
C LEU A 92 -1.82 11.64 0.55
N LEU A 93 -0.64 11.39 1.12
CA LEU A 93 -0.14 12.14 2.27
C LEU A 93 -0.06 13.64 1.96
N ALA A 94 0.52 14.01 0.82
CA ALA A 94 0.61 15.40 0.40
C ALA A 94 -0.77 16.06 0.24
N GLY A 95 -1.74 15.34 -0.35
CA GLY A 95 -3.12 15.82 -0.46
C GLY A 95 -3.79 16.05 0.89
N VAL A 96 -3.60 15.13 1.83
CA VAL A 96 -4.12 15.25 3.21
C VAL A 96 -3.48 16.41 3.96
N GLU A 97 -2.16 16.61 3.83
CA GLU A 97 -1.45 17.72 4.46
C GLU A 97 -1.88 19.08 3.91
N ALA A 98 -2.10 19.16 2.59
CA ALA A 98 -2.60 20.38 1.94
C ALA A 98 -4.02 20.73 2.39
N ALA A 99 -4.89 19.74 2.58
CA ALA A 99 -6.27 19.96 3.05
C ALA A 99 -6.37 20.34 4.54
N ALA A 100 -5.32 20.07 5.33
CA ALA A 100 -5.25 20.37 6.76
C ALA A 100 -4.55 21.71 7.07
N SER A 101 -4.03 22.40 6.04
CA SER A 101 -3.38 23.71 6.13
C SER A 101 -4.39 24.84 5.90
#